data_AF-A0A0D0IVF6-F1
#
_entry.id   AF-A0A0D0IVF6-F1
#
_cell.length_a   1.000
_cell.length_b   1.000
_cell.length_c   1.000
_cell.angle_alpha   90.00
_cell.angle_beta   90.00
_cell.angle_gamma   90.00
#
_symmetry.space_group_name_H-M   'P 1'
#
loop_
_entity.id
_entity.type
_entity.pdbx_description
1 polymer ?
#
loop_
_entity_poly.entity_id
_entity_poly.type
_entity_poly.pdbx_seq_one_letter_code
_entity_poly.pdbx_strand_id
1 'polypeptide(L)'
;MVNKNETTNSEKMPIIDNDEALRLIDLIQQGDSNAENELAELGSVFVKAVARQYVDKGLSDEELIAASRYGMLRASHKFDKSRGFKFASYAVWWMREAILQEIRKKENN
;
A
#
# COMPACT_ATOMS: atom_id res chain seq x y z
N MET A 1 -17.82 -33.00 11.06
CA MET A 1 -16.60 -32.17 10.89
C MET A 1 -16.80 -31.32 9.66
N VAL A 2 -17.17 -30.05 9.85
CA VAL A 2 -17.35 -29.13 8.73
C VAL A 2 -15.97 -28.59 8.38
N ASN A 3 -15.46 -29.02 7.23
CA ASN A 3 -14.24 -28.49 6.63
C ASN A 3 -14.62 -27.16 5.97
N LYS A 4 -14.33 -26.04 6.64
CA LYS A 4 -14.70 -24.70 6.20
C LYS A 4 -13.45 -23.96 5.71
N ASN A 5 -13.31 -23.95 4.38
CA ASN A 5 -13.04 -22.77 3.56
C ASN A 5 -11.59 -22.54 3.08
N GLU A 6 -11.33 -23.04 1.87
CA GLU A 6 -10.92 -22.21 0.72
C GLU A 6 -9.60 -21.43 0.83
N THR A 7 -8.48 -22.16 0.80
CA THR A 7 -7.26 -21.59 0.20
C THR A 7 -7.51 -21.30 -1.28
N THR A 8 -7.19 -20.07 -1.68
CA THR A 8 -7.15 -19.51 -3.05
C THR A 8 -8.48 -19.07 -3.67
N ASN A 9 -9.20 -18.14 -3.02
CA ASN A 9 -9.84 -17.09 -3.81
C ASN A 9 -8.82 -15.97 -3.98
N SER A 10 -8.14 -15.93 -5.13
CA SER A 10 -7.31 -14.80 -5.52
C SER A 10 -8.23 -13.59 -5.73
N GLU A 11 -8.63 -12.93 -4.64
CA GLU A 11 -9.28 -11.63 -4.72
C GLU A 11 -8.35 -10.75 -5.55
N LYS A 12 -8.78 -10.41 -6.77
CA LYS A 12 -8.02 -9.51 -7.63
C LYS A 12 -7.75 -8.26 -6.81
N MET A 13 -6.47 -7.93 -6.62
CA MET A 13 -6.14 -6.72 -5.89
C MET A 13 -6.87 -5.53 -6.53
N PRO A 14 -7.42 -4.61 -5.71
CA PRO A 14 -8.09 -3.43 -6.22
C PRO A 14 -7.19 -2.69 -7.19
N ILE A 15 -7.74 -2.28 -8.32
CA ILE A 15 -6.98 -1.57 -9.35
C ILE A 15 -6.91 -0.10 -8.94
N ILE A 16 -5.69 0.41 -8.79
CA ILE A 16 -5.42 1.85 -8.78
C ILE A 16 -5.41 2.32 -10.24
N ASP A 17 -6.08 3.44 -10.52
CA ASP A 17 -5.94 4.13 -11.80
C ASP A 17 -4.47 4.52 -11.98
N ASN A 18 -3.80 3.84 -12.90
CA ASN A 18 -2.36 4.01 -13.07
C ASN A 18 -2.02 5.36 -13.67
N ASP A 19 -2.83 5.88 -14.60
CA ASP A 19 -2.50 7.13 -15.29
C ASP A 19 -2.67 8.31 -14.32
N GLU A 20 -3.73 8.29 -13.53
CA GLU A 20 -3.92 9.30 -12.47
C GLU A 20 -2.86 9.18 -11.37
N ALA A 21 -2.50 7.95 -10.98
CA ALA A 21 -1.40 7.75 -10.03
C ALA A 21 -0.07 8.31 -10.56
N LEU A 22 0.25 8.10 -11.84
CA LEU A 22 1.47 8.65 -12.45
C LEU A 22 1.46 10.18 -12.46
N ARG A 23 0.31 10.81 -12.76
CA ARG A 23 0.14 12.27 -12.68
C ARG A 23 0.44 12.79 -11.28
N LEU A 24 -0.12 12.14 -10.26
CA LEU A 24 0.10 12.52 -8.85
C LEU A 24 1.54 12.28 -8.41
N ILE A 25 2.16 11.16 -8.82
CA ILE A 25 3.56 10.85 -8.53
C ILE A 25 4.49 11.94 -9.09
N ASP A 26 4.24 12.42 -10.31
CA ASP A 26 5.04 13.50 -10.90
C ASP A 26 4.96 14.78 -10.05
N LEU A 27 3.79 15.12 -9.50
CA LEU A 27 3.60 16.28 -8.62
C LEU A 27 4.27 16.08 -7.25
N ILE A 28 4.14 14.88 -6.66
CA ILE A 28 4.82 14.51 -5.41
C ILE A 28 6.34 14.66 -5.55
N GLN A 29 6.91 14.22 -6.68
CA GLN A 29 8.34 14.33 -6.94
C GLN A 29 8.80 15.79 -7.16
N GLN A 30 7.88 16.69 -7.49
CA GLN A 30 8.11 18.14 -7.55
C GLN A 30 7.92 18.84 -6.19
N GLY A 31 7.51 18.11 -5.15
CA GLY A 31 7.31 18.63 -3.79
C GLY A 31 5.89 19.09 -3.48
N ASP A 32 4.89 18.71 -4.28
CA ASP A 32 3.49 19.02 -4.01
C ASP A 32 2.92 18.12 -2.91
N SER A 33 2.73 18.69 -1.70
CA SER A 33 2.17 17.97 -0.56
C SER A 33 0.67 17.67 -0.71
N ASN A 34 -0.08 18.40 -1.54
CA ASN A 34 -1.50 18.08 -1.79
C ASN A 34 -1.62 16.80 -2.62
N ALA A 35 -0.69 16.58 -3.55
CA ALA A 35 -0.66 15.37 -4.37
C ALA A 35 -0.45 14.08 -3.55
N GLU A 36 0.25 14.15 -2.42
CA GLU A 36 0.37 13.01 -1.48
C GLU A 36 -0.99 12.62 -0.89
N ASN A 37 -1.78 13.61 -0.48
CA ASN A 37 -3.13 13.38 0.04
C ASN A 37 -4.04 12.81 -1.04
N GLU A 38 -4.02 13.39 -2.25
CA GLU A 38 -4.79 12.88 -3.39
C GLU A 38 -4.43 11.44 -3.75
N LEU A 39 -3.13 11.09 -3.76
CA LEU A 39 -2.68 9.72 -4.05
C LEU A 39 -3.14 8.75 -2.96
N ALA A 40 -3.10 9.18 -1.70
CA ALA A 40 -3.55 8.37 -0.58
C ALA A 40 -5.06 8.10 -0.62
N GLU A 41 -5.86 9.06 -1.09
CA GLU A 41 -7.30 8.89 -1.30
C GLU A 41 -7.60 8.03 -2.54
N LEU A 42 -6.92 8.26 -3.66
CA LEU A 42 -7.01 7.42 -4.87
C LEU A 42 -6.72 5.95 -4.56
N GLY A 43 -5.69 5.69 -3.75
CA GLY A 43 -5.27 4.36 -3.34
C GLY A 43 -5.99 3.78 -2.13
N SER A 44 -7.01 4.45 -1.56
CA SER A 44 -7.57 4.08 -0.25
C SER A 44 -8.04 2.62 -0.15
N VAL A 45 -8.72 2.12 -1.18
CA VAL A 45 -9.18 0.70 -1.22
C VAL A 45 -8.01 -0.27 -1.36
N PHE A 46 -7.01 0.10 -2.17
CA PHE A 46 -5.80 -0.69 -2.38
C PHE A 46 -4.95 -0.78 -1.11
N VAL A 47 -4.73 0.34 -0.43
CA VAL A 47 -4.03 0.43 0.86
C VAL A 47 -4.68 -0.49 1.88
N LYS A 48 -6.02 -0.44 2.00
CA LYS A 48 -6.79 -1.30 2.90
C LYS A 48 -6.68 -2.78 2.52
N ALA A 49 -6.72 -3.11 1.23
CA ALA A 49 -6.59 -4.49 0.76
C ALA A 49 -5.21 -5.10 1.05
N VAL A 50 -4.12 -4.30 0.95
CA VAL A 50 -2.78 -4.75 1.33
C VAL A 50 -2.67 -4.89 2.85
N ALA A 51 -3.18 -3.93 3.63
CA ALA A 51 -3.16 -3.95 5.09
C ALA A 51 -3.90 -5.17 5.67
N ARG A 52 -5.06 -5.54 5.09
CA ARG A 52 -5.87 -6.69 5.52
C ARG A 52 -5.14 -8.04 5.48
N GLN A 53 -4.07 -8.17 4.68
CA GLN A 53 -3.26 -9.39 4.66
C GLN A 53 -2.43 -9.59 5.94
N TYR A 54 -2.38 -8.59 6.82
CA TYR A 54 -1.56 -8.55 8.03
C TYR A 54 -2.38 -8.39 9.31
N VAL A 55 -3.70 -8.59 9.25
CA VAL A 55 -4.55 -8.63 10.46
C VAL A 55 -4.09 -9.73 11.41
N ASP A 56 -4.41 -9.56 12.70
CA ASP A 56 -4.04 -10.49 13.78
C ASP A 56 -2.51 -10.68 13.98
N LYS A 57 -1.70 -9.72 13.50
CA LYS A 57 -0.23 -9.68 13.69
C LYS A 57 0.23 -8.71 14.78
N GLY A 58 -0.63 -8.42 15.76
CA GLY A 58 -0.30 -7.58 16.91
C GLY A 58 -0.43 -6.06 16.69
N LEU A 59 -0.84 -5.63 15.50
CA LEU A 59 -1.22 -4.25 15.22
C LEU A 59 -2.74 -4.12 15.04
N SER A 60 -3.28 -2.96 15.40
CA SER A 60 -4.65 -2.56 15.07
C SER A 60 -4.83 -2.30 13.57
N ASP A 61 -6.07 -2.33 13.09
CA ASP A 61 -6.42 -2.02 11.70
C ASP A 61 -5.92 -0.62 11.28
N GLU A 62 -6.03 0.37 12.18
CA GLU A 62 -5.58 1.74 11.93
C GLU A 62 -4.05 1.80 11.75
N GLU A 63 -3.29 1.11 12.62
CA GLU A 63 -1.82 1.02 12.52
C GLU A 63 -1.39 0.35 11.20
N LEU A 64 -2.06 -0.76 10.81
CA LEU A 64 -1.78 -1.45 9.55
C LEU A 64 -2.06 -0.59 8.32
N ILE A 65 -3.21 0.10 8.31
CA ILE A 65 -3.60 1.01 7.23
C ILE A 65 -2.62 2.19 7.15
N ALA A 66 -2.23 2.78 8.28
CA ALA A 66 -1.27 3.88 8.33
C ALA A 66 0.10 3.46 7.80
N ALA A 67 0.62 2.30 8.23
CA ALA A 67 1.89 1.76 7.74
C ALA A 67 1.85 1.44 6.24
N SER A 68 0.75 0.84 5.77
CA SER A 68 0.51 0.57 4.35
C SER A 68 0.47 1.87 3.52
N ARG A 69 -0.28 2.89 3.97
CA ARG A 69 -0.34 4.21 3.31
C ARG A 69 1.04 4.86 3.27
N TYR A 70 1.79 4.80 4.37
CA TYR A 70 3.16 5.29 4.43
C TYR A 70 4.08 4.60 3.42
N GLY A 71 4.01 3.28 3.29
CA GLY A 71 4.79 2.55 2.29
C GLY A 71 4.42 2.93 0.86
N MET A 72 3.15 3.17 0.56
CA MET A 72 2.71 3.65 -0.76
C MET A 72 3.26 5.04 -1.09
N LEU A 73 3.20 5.99 -0.15
CA LEU A 73 3.78 7.32 -0.33
C LEU A 73 5.31 7.25 -0.46
N ARG A 74 5.99 6.43 0.35
CA ARG A 74 7.43 6.19 0.18
C ARG A 74 7.76 5.65 -1.23
N ALA A 75 6.89 4.82 -1.79
CA ALA A 75 7.06 4.30 -3.13
C ALA A 75 6.91 5.41 -4.19
N SER A 76 5.96 6.34 -4.05
CA SER A 76 5.75 7.42 -5.03
C SER A 76 6.98 8.32 -5.18
N HIS A 77 7.65 8.66 -4.08
CA HIS A 77 8.88 9.46 -4.13
C HIS A 77 10.03 8.76 -4.87
N LYS A 78 10.04 7.43 -4.96
CA LYS A 78 11.14 6.63 -5.54
C LYS A 78 10.78 5.99 -6.87
N PHE A 79 9.53 6.11 -7.30
CA PHE A 79 9.03 5.43 -8.47
C PHE A 79 9.62 6.04 -9.75
N ASP A 80 10.15 5.17 -10.61
CA ASP A 80 10.74 5.53 -11.89
C ASP A 80 9.85 5.00 -13.02
N LYS A 81 9.06 5.90 -13.61
CA LYS A 81 8.10 5.58 -14.68
C LYS A 81 8.77 5.16 -16.00
N SER A 82 10.06 5.47 -16.19
CA SER A 82 10.80 5.11 -17.42
C SER A 82 10.99 3.60 -17.57
N ARG A 83 10.85 2.84 -16.47
CA ARG A 83 11.05 1.39 -16.43
C ARG A 83 9.88 0.58 -16.99
N GLY A 84 8.75 1.21 -17.32
CA GLY A 84 7.63 0.56 -18.00
C GLY A 84 6.77 -0.40 -17.14
N PHE A 85 6.94 -0.40 -15.82
CA PHE A 85 6.10 -1.18 -14.90
C PHE A 85 4.97 -0.33 -14.30
N LYS A 86 3.87 -0.96 -13.92
CA LYS A 86 2.75 -0.28 -13.23
C LYS A 86 3.16 0.13 -11.81
N PHE A 87 2.70 1.29 -11.35
CA PHE A 87 3.02 1.79 -10.02
C PHE A 87 2.58 0.82 -8.91
N ALA A 88 1.38 0.23 -9.03
CA ALA A 88 0.84 -0.70 -8.04
C ALA A 88 1.79 -1.88 -7.74
N SER A 89 2.48 -2.41 -8.75
CA SER A 89 3.45 -3.49 -8.57
C SER A 89 4.65 -3.07 -7.72
N TYR A 90 5.13 -1.84 -7.89
CA TYR A 90 6.23 -1.27 -7.11
C TYR A 90 5.78 -0.91 -5.70
N ALA A 91 4.60 -0.31 -5.55
CA ALA A 91 4.05 0.13 -4.28
C ALA A 91 3.88 -1.02 -3.29
N VAL A 92 3.37 -2.18 -3.73
CA VAL A 92 3.12 -3.34 -2.85
C VAL A 92 4.37 -3.76 -2.07
N TRP A 93 5.55 -3.72 -2.69
CA TRP A 93 6.79 -4.08 -1.98
C TRP A 93 7.06 -3.14 -0.81
N TRP A 94 6.98 -1.82 -1.04
CA TRP A 94 7.19 -0.81 0.00
C TRP A 94 6.10 -0.82 1.07
N MET A 95 4.85 -1.08 0.69
CA MET A 95 3.72 -1.20 1.61
C MET A 95 3.92 -2.37 2.57
N ARG A 96 4.28 -3.54 2.05
CA ARG A 96 4.59 -4.73 2.86
C ARG A 96 5.78 -4.50 3.77
N GLU A 97 6.83 -3.86 3.24
CA GLU A 97 8.03 -3.55 4.01
C GLU A 97 7.72 -2.63 5.19
N ALA A 98 6.93 -1.56 4.97
CA ALA A 98 6.51 -0.64 6.02
C ALA A 98 5.66 -1.32 7.10
N ILE A 99 4.68 -2.15 6.72
CA ILE A 99 3.85 -2.90 7.66
C ILE A 99 4.70 -3.83 8.53
N LEU A 100 5.59 -4.62 7.91
CA LEU A 100 6.45 -5.55 8.62
C LEU A 100 7.44 -4.83 9.55
N GLN A 101 7.92 -3.64 9.17
CA GLN A 101 8.71 -2.82 10.07
C GLN A 101 7.91 -2.42 11.30
N GLU A 102 6.67 -2.00 11.13
CA GLU A 102 5.85 -1.53 12.25
C GLU A 102 5.46 -2.65 13.21
N ILE A 103 5.16 -3.84 12.68
CA ILE A 103 4.93 -5.06 13.49
C ILE A 103 6.15 -5.34 14.36
N ARG A 104 7.36 -5.37 13.77
CA ARG A 104 8.60 -5.61 14.53
C ARG A 104 8.85 -4.56 15.60
N LYS A 105 8.52 -3.29 15.36
CA LYS A 105 8.67 -2.24 16.38
C LYS A 105 7.73 -2.48 17.56
N LYS A 106 6.48 -2.87 17.29
CA LYS A 106 5.47 -3.16 18.32
C LYS A 106 5.85 -4.36 19.18
N GLU A 107 6.39 -5.41 18.57
CA GLU A 107 6.82 -6.63 19.27
C GLU A 107 7.99 -6.38 20.26
N ASN A 108 8.81 -5.35 20.01
CA ASN A 108 10.00 -5.02 20.82
C ASN A 108 9.74 -3.95 21.89
N ASN A 109 8.50 -3.47 22.03
CA ASN A 109 8.07 -2.47 23.02
C ASN A 109 7.19 -3.12 24.09
#